data_AF-E1IA60-F1
#
_entry.id   AF-E1IA60-F1
#
_cell.length_a   1.000
_cell.length_b   1.000
_cell.length_c   1.000
_cell.angle_alpha   90.00
_cell.angle_beta   90.00
_cell.angle_gamma   90.00
#
_symmetry.space_group_name_H-M   'P 1'
#
loop_
_entity.id
_entity.type
_entity.pdbx_description
1 polymer ?
#
loop_
_entity_poly.entity_id
_entity_poly.type
_entity_poly.pdbx_seq_one_letter_code
_entity_poly.pdbx_strand_id
1 'polypeptide(L)'
;MDQVQVVGLTYRTIGFALLGGVALLTGLAVLRRPGGASRAIAAATLAFAFFCLPTQIHERYSFFALPMLLLCAATDLRALVPFALIALTATINIIGALPAFIPPLAAWIVQSGIPTFAAWLNLATLLGLLILMWFDRREMLDVPPASV
;
A
#
# COMPACT_ATOMS: atom_id res chain seq x y z
N MET A 1 19.82 -6.05 17.34
CA MET A 1 19.67 -4.58 17.14
C MET A 1 18.24 -4.14 17.46
N ASP A 2 17.64 -4.65 18.55
CA ASP A 2 16.21 -4.46 18.89
C ASP A 2 15.91 -3.27 19.81
N GLN A 3 16.93 -2.46 20.12
CA GLN A 3 16.90 -1.56 21.28
C GLN A 3 17.02 -0.07 20.94
N VAL A 4 16.73 0.34 19.70
CA VAL A 4 16.52 1.77 19.48
C VAL A 4 15.10 2.09 19.92
N GLN A 5 14.99 2.47 21.19
CA GLN A 5 13.76 2.93 21.81
C GLN A 5 13.56 4.40 21.45
N VAL A 6 12.40 4.71 20.88
CA VAL A 6 11.94 6.09 20.76
C VAL A 6 10.81 6.24 21.77
N VAL A 7 11.05 7.01 22.84
CA VAL A 7 10.06 7.21 23.93
C VAL A 7 9.61 5.87 24.57
N GLY A 8 10.56 4.95 24.81
CA GLY A 8 10.27 3.65 25.44
C GLY A 8 9.56 2.61 24.57
N LEU A 9 9.21 2.96 23.31
CA LEU A 9 8.61 2.04 22.35
C LEU A 9 9.65 1.51 21.37
N THR A 10 9.54 0.23 21.02
CA THR A 10 10.36 -0.38 19.97
C THR A 10 9.82 0.00 18.59
N TYR A 11 10.69 0.11 17.59
CA TYR A 11 10.27 0.31 16.19
C TYR A 11 9.33 -0.78 15.68
N ARG A 12 9.44 -2.00 16.24
CA ARG A 12 8.50 -3.09 15.97
C ARG A 12 7.09 -2.72 16.43
N THR A 13 6.95 -2.28 17.67
CA THR A 13 5.65 -1.86 18.24
C THR A 13 5.06 -0.69 17.46
N ILE A 14 5.88 0.29 17.07
CA ILE A 14 5.43 1.43 16.25
C ILE A 14 4.91 0.94 14.89
N GLY A 15 5.65 0.06 14.19
CA GLY A 15 5.23 -0.49 12.90
C GLY A 15 3.90 -1.25 12.98
N PHE A 16 3.71 -2.07 14.01
CA PHE A 16 2.44 -2.78 14.22
C PHE A 16 1.30 -1.86 14.65
N ALA A 17 1.57 -0.83 15.46
CA ALA A 17 0.57 0.16 15.84
C ALA A 17 0.07 0.95 14.62
N LEU A 18 0.99 1.37 13.75
CA LEU A 18 0.65 2.03 12.47
C LEU A 18 -0.16 1.09 11.57
N LEU A 19 0.25 -0.17 11.43
CA LEU A 19 -0.49 -1.16 10.65
C LEU A 19 -1.90 -1.39 11.22
N GLY A 20 -2.03 -1.50 12.54
CA GLY A 20 -3.32 -1.61 13.22
C GLY A 20 -4.20 -0.37 12.99
N GLY A 21 -3.62 0.82 13.00
CA GLY A 21 -4.30 2.07 12.68
C GLY A 21 -4.82 2.10 11.24
N VAL A 22 -3.99 1.72 10.27
CA VAL A 22 -4.42 1.60 8.86
C VAL A 22 -5.51 0.55 8.73
N ALA A 23 -5.37 -0.61 9.37
CA ALA A 23 -6.36 -1.68 9.34
C ALA A 23 -7.72 -1.22 9.90
N LEU A 24 -7.71 -0.49 11.00
CA LEU A 24 -8.92 0.10 11.59
C LEU A 24 -9.56 1.11 10.64
N LEU A 25 -8.78 2.05 10.09
CA LEU A 25 -9.31 3.08 9.17
C LEU A 25 -9.87 2.47 7.89
N THR A 26 -9.21 1.47 7.32
CA THR A 26 -9.67 0.73 6.14
C THR A 26 -10.94 -0.06 6.47
N GLY A 27 -10.99 -0.75 7.60
CA GLY A 27 -12.19 -1.48 8.05
C GLY A 27 -13.39 -0.54 8.24
N LEU A 28 -13.19 0.60 8.90
CA LEU A 28 -14.20 1.64 9.08
C LEU A 28 -14.67 2.23 7.75
N ALA A 29 -13.79 2.40 6.77
CA ALA A 29 -14.16 2.87 5.44
C ALA A 29 -15.08 1.87 4.71
N VAL A 30 -14.73 0.58 4.72
CA VAL A 30 -15.55 -0.48 4.10
C VAL A 30 -16.89 -0.62 4.81
N LEU A 31 -16.94 -0.54 6.15
CA LEU A 31 -18.19 -0.61 6.90
C LEU A 31 -19.14 0.56 6.58
N ARG A 32 -18.60 1.75 6.30
CA ARG A 32 -19.42 2.90 5.86
C ARG A 32 -19.96 2.73 4.44
N ARG A 33 -19.25 2.01 3.57
CA ARG A 33 -19.59 1.82 2.15
C ARG A 33 -19.25 0.40 1.70
N PRO A 34 -20.15 -0.57 1.95
CA PRO A 34 -19.91 -1.96 1.61
C PRO A 34 -20.17 -2.20 0.10
N GLY A 35 -19.16 -1.93 -0.73
CA GLY A 35 -19.17 -2.21 -2.17
C GLY A 35 -18.07 -3.22 -2.58
N GLY A 36 -18.23 -3.84 -3.75
CA GLY A 36 -17.22 -4.77 -4.30
C GLY A 36 -15.88 -4.07 -4.58
N ALA A 37 -15.93 -2.91 -5.24
CA ALA A 37 -14.75 -2.08 -5.49
C ALA A 37 -14.11 -1.58 -4.18
N SER A 38 -14.93 -1.12 -3.22
CA SER A 38 -14.51 -0.76 -1.86
C SER A 38 -13.76 -1.89 -1.13
N ARG A 39 -14.19 -3.14 -1.27
CA ARG A 39 -13.49 -4.30 -0.68
C ARG A 39 -12.16 -4.61 -1.36
N ALA A 40 -12.11 -4.52 -2.69
CA ALA A 40 -10.88 -4.74 -3.44
C ALA A 40 -9.81 -3.68 -3.10
N ILE A 41 -10.19 -2.41 -3.03
CA ILE A 41 -9.24 -1.35 -2.66
C ILE A 41 -8.82 -1.45 -1.19
N ALA A 42 -9.71 -1.91 -0.31
CA ALA A 42 -9.37 -2.21 1.07
C ALA A 42 -8.33 -3.32 1.17
N ALA A 43 -8.53 -4.43 0.45
CA ALA A 43 -7.58 -5.54 0.41
C ALA A 43 -6.21 -5.09 -0.13
N ALA A 44 -6.19 -4.30 -1.22
CA ALA A 44 -4.97 -3.69 -1.74
C ALA A 44 -4.26 -2.82 -0.69
N THR A 45 -5.03 -1.95 -0.01
CA THR A 45 -4.51 -1.02 1.00
C THR A 45 -3.89 -1.77 2.19
N LEU A 46 -4.54 -2.84 2.67
CA LEU A 46 -4.01 -3.66 3.77
C LEU A 46 -2.75 -4.42 3.37
N ALA A 47 -2.75 -5.06 2.19
CA ALA A 47 -1.58 -5.76 1.66
C ALA A 47 -0.39 -4.80 1.51
N PHE A 48 -0.64 -3.59 1.01
CA PHE A 48 0.40 -2.59 0.84
C PHE A 48 0.85 -1.96 2.17
N ALA A 49 -0.06 -1.77 3.13
CA ALA A 49 0.28 -1.33 4.48
C ALA A 49 1.19 -2.34 5.20
N PHE A 50 0.91 -3.64 5.04
CA PHE A 50 1.76 -4.72 5.55
C PHE A 50 3.15 -4.73 4.89
N PHE A 51 3.24 -4.32 3.62
CA PHE A 51 4.53 -4.10 2.97
C PHE A 51 5.27 -2.87 3.51
N CYS A 52 4.58 -1.76 3.80
CA CYS A 52 5.22 -0.50 4.16
C CYS A 52 5.63 -0.42 5.64
N LEU A 53 4.76 -0.81 6.57
CA LEU A 53 4.83 -0.39 7.98
C LEU A 53 5.63 -1.31 8.94
N PRO A 54 5.54 -2.65 8.85
CA PRO A 54 6.26 -3.55 9.75
C PRO A 54 7.77 -3.58 9.49
N THR A 55 8.57 -3.04 10.41
CA THR A 55 10.02 -2.87 10.22
C THR A 55 10.87 -4.14 10.33
N GLN A 56 10.32 -5.23 10.89
CA GLN A 56 11.07 -6.46 11.20
C GLN A 56 10.68 -7.67 10.33
N ILE A 57 9.86 -7.46 9.29
CA ILE A 57 9.48 -8.54 8.37
C ILE A 57 10.31 -8.38 7.11
N HIS A 58 11.27 -9.29 6.93
CA HIS A 58 12.22 -9.25 5.81
C HIS A 58 11.64 -9.86 4.51
N GLU A 59 10.56 -10.63 4.59
CA GLU A 59 9.88 -11.30 3.45
C GLU A 59 8.51 -10.68 3.15
N ARG A 60 8.43 -9.36 3.13
CA ARG A 60 7.19 -8.64 2.76
C ARG A 60 7.26 -8.19 1.31
N TYR A 61 6.24 -8.53 0.53
CA TYR A 61 6.17 -8.24 -0.91
C TYR A 61 5.02 -7.30 -1.22
N SER A 62 5.33 -6.16 -1.84
CA SER A 62 4.33 -5.18 -2.31
C SER A 62 3.44 -5.73 -3.43
N PHE A 63 3.91 -6.78 -4.13
CA PHE A 63 3.19 -7.46 -5.21
C PHE A 63 1.77 -7.90 -4.80
N PHE A 64 1.52 -8.27 -3.55
CA PHE A 64 0.19 -8.71 -3.11
C PHE A 64 -0.90 -7.64 -3.26
N ALA A 65 -0.54 -6.35 -3.32
CA ALA A 65 -1.48 -5.26 -3.57
C ALA A 65 -1.89 -5.15 -5.06
N LEU A 66 -1.04 -5.60 -5.99
CA LEU A 66 -1.21 -5.36 -7.43
C LEU A 66 -2.44 -6.05 -8.03
N PRO A 67 -2.73 -7.35 -7.76
CA PRO A 67 -3.93 -7.99 -8.28
C PRO A 67 -5.22 -7.30 -7.82
N MET A 68 -5.25 -6.84 -6.57
CA MET A 68 -6.41 -6.16 -6.00
C MET A 68 -6.62 -4.79 -6.64
N LEU A 69 -5.55 -4.02 -6.88
CA LEU A 69 -5.64 -2.77 -7.62
C LEU A 69 -6.04 -2.96 -9.09
N LEU A 70 -5.60 -4.06 -9.71
CA LEU A 70 -6.03 -4.40 -11.07
C LEU A 70 -7.52 -4.74 -11.13
N LEU A 71 -8.05 -5.44 -10.12
CA LEU A 71 -9.49 -5.66 -9.98
C LEU A 71 -10.25 -4.34 -9.80
N CYS A 72 -9.74 -3.41 -8.98
CA CYS A 72 -10.31 -2.06 -8.87
C CYS A 72 -10.27 -1.29 -10.20
N ALA A 73 -9.21 -1.46 -11.00
CA ALA A 73 -9.04 -0.79 -12.28
C ALA A 73 -10.08 -1.22 -13.33
N ALA A 74 -10.71 -2.38 -13.16
CA ALA A 74 -11.83 -2.82 -14.00
C ALA A 74 -13.07 -1.92 -13.84
N THR A 75 -13.25 -1.28 -12.67
CA THR A 75 -14.38 -0.40 -12.38
C THR A 75 -13.99 1.08 -12.33
N ASP A 76 -12.76 1.41 -11.91
CA ASP A 76 -12.24 2.78 -11.91
C ASP A 76 -10.76 2.81 -12.30
N LEU A 77 -10.48 3.32 -13.51
CA LEU A 77 -9.12 3.43 -14.06
C LEU A 77 -8.18 4.31 -13.21
N ARG A 78 -8.69 5.12 -12.28
CA ARG A 78 -7.85 5.85 -11.32
C ARG A 78 -7.01 4.91 -10.45
N ALA A 79 -7.47 3.67 -10.25
CA ALA A 79 -6.69 2.64 -9.56
C ALA A 79 -5.41 2.25 -10.31
N LEU A 80 -5.28 2.57 -11.60
CA LEU A 80 -4.04 2.39 -12.36
C LEU A 80 -2.91 3.29 -11.86
N VAL A 81 -3.21 4.45 -11.28
CA VAL A 81 -2.19 5.35 -10.71
C VAL A 81 -1.45 4.68 -9.55
N PRO A 82 -2.11 4.28 -8.44
CA PRO A 82 -1.41 3.56 -7.37
C PRO A 82 -0.85 2.21 -7.85
N PHE A 83 -1.50 1.52 -8.79
CA PHE A 83 -0.95 0.31 -9.38
C PHE A 83 0.42 0.56 -10.03
N ALA A 84 0.53 1.56 -10.91
CA ALA A 84 1.75 1.87 -11.63
C ALA A 84 2.87 2.32 -10.68
N LEU A 85 2.53 3.15 -9.67
CA LEU A 85 3.49 3.59 -8.66
C LEU A 85 4.04 2.40 -7.86
N ILE A 86 3.16 1.51 -7.37
CA ILE A 86 3.57 0.34 -6.60
C ILE A 86 4.34 -0.66 -7.47
N ALA A 87 3.93 -0.88 -8.72
CA ALA A 87 4.65 -1.75 -9.64
C ALA A 87 6.07 -1.24 -9.92
N LEU A 88 6.22 0.07 -10.14
CA LEU A 88 7.51 0.70 -10.36
C LEU A 88 8.42 0.57 -9.14
N THR A 89 7.93 0.93 -7.95
CA THR A 89 8.74 0.82 -6.72
C THR A 89 9.03 -0.62 -6.34
N ALA A 90 8.10 -1.55 -6.56
CA ALA A 90 8.32 -2.99 -6.39
C ALA A 90 9.46 -3.49 -7.28
N THR A 91 9.46 -3.08 -8.56
CA THR A 91 10.49 -3.46 -9.52
C THR A 91 11.87 -2.94 -9.10
N ILE A 92 11.94 -1.66 -8.72
CA ILE A 92 13.18 -1.05 -8.20
C ILE A 92 13.68 -1.81 -6.96
N ASN A 93 12.79 -2.14 -6.03
CA ASN A 93 13.16 -2.88 -4.82
C ASN A 93 13.67 -4.29 -5.12
N ILE A 94 13.04 -5.00 -6.06
CA ILE A 94 13.46 -6.35 -6.47
C ILE A 94 14.85 -6.30 -7.12
N ILE A 95 15.08 -5.38 -8.05
CA ILE A 95 16.38 -5.24 -8.72
C ILE A 95 17.48 -4.85 -7.71
N GLY A 96 17.18 -3.90 -6.81
CA GLY A 96 18.13 -3.49 -5.78
C GLY A 96 18.45 -4.59 -4.76
N ALA A 97 17.49 -5.45 -4.43
CA ALA A 97 17.66 -6.53 -3.46
C ALA A 97 18.27 -7.81 -4.05
N LEU A 98 18.07 -8.08 -5.35
CA LEU A 98 18.51 -9.31 -6.02
C LEU A 98 19.59 -9.01 -7.06
N PRO A 99 20.87 -8.93 -6.65
CA PRO A 99 21.97 -8.56 -7.55
C PRO A 99 22.21 -9.58 -8.67
N ALA A 100 21.66 -10.80 -8.56
CA ALA A 100 21.80 -11.85 -9.56
C ALA A 100 21.19 -11.51 -10.93
N PHE A 101 20.20 -10.61 -11.00
CA PHE A 101 19.57 -10.24 -12.27
C PHE A 101 20.45 -9.28 -13.09
N ILE A 102 20.85 -8.14 -12.49
CA ILE A 102 21.64 -7.09 -13.14
C ILE A 102 22.58 -6.45 -12.12
N PRO A 103 23.79 -7.02 -11.90
CA PRO A 103 24.68 -6.60 -10.80
C PRO A 103 25.07 -5.11 -10.82
N PRO A 104 25.43 -4.48 -11.96
CA PRO A 104 25.79 -3.07 -11.98
C PRO A 104 24.63 -2.15 -11.58
N LEU A 105 23.42 -2.49 -12.04
CA LEU A 105 22.22 -1.71 -11.75
C LEU A 105 21.80 -1.85 -10.29
N ALA A 106 21.86 -3.06 -9.72
CA ALA A 106 21.59 -3.30 -8.32
C ALA A 106 22.52 -2.48 -7.41
N ALA A 107 23.83 -2.48 -7.69
CA ALA A 107 24.81 -1.70 -6.93
C ALA A 107 24.53 -0.19 -7.02
N TRP A 108 24.21 0.31 -8.22
CA TRP A 108 23.87 1.72 -8.41
C TRP A 108 22.60 2.13 -7.65
N ILE A 109 21.54 1.30 -7.70
CA ILE A 109 20.30 1.54 -6.95
C ILE A 109 20.59 1.64 -5.45
N VAL A 110 21.32 0.69 -4.88
CA VAL A 110 21.63 0.64 -3.45
C VAL A 110 22.49 1.82 -2.98
N GLN A 111 23.43 2.28 -3.81
CA GLN A 111 24.30 3.41 -3.50
C GLN A 111 23.65 4.78 -3.74
N SER A 112 22.54 4.81 -4.49
CA SER A 112 21.78 6.03 -4.77
C SER A 112 20.73 6.36 -3.69
N GLY A 113 20.08 7.51 -3.81
CA GLY A 113 18.91 7.87 -2.98
C GLY A 113 17.59 7.23 -3.41
N ILE A 114 17.59 6.36 -4.43
CA ILE A 114 16.36 5.79 -5.03
C ILE A 114 15.55 4.95 -4.03
N PRO A 115 16.14 4.06 -3.21
CA PRO A 115 15.37 3.26 -2.25
C PRO A 115 14.62 4.14 -1.23
N THR A 116 15.27 5.20 -0.74
CA THR A 116 14.67 6.17 0.18
C THR A 116 13.52 6.91 -0.49
N PHE A 117 13.71 7.36 -1.73
CA PHE A 117 12.65 7.99 -2.51
C PHE A 117 11.46 7.05 -2.74
N ALA A 118 11.72 5.80 -3.11
CA ALA A 118 10.70 4.77 -3.31
C ALA A 118 9.92 4.51 -2.01
N ALA A 119 10.57 4.50 -0.85
CA ALA A 119 9.92 4.37 0.45
C ALA A 119 8.95 5.54 0.73
N TRP A 120 9.37 6.79 0.49
CA TRP A 120 8.50 7.96 0.64
C TRP A 120 7.33 7.94 -0.35
N LEU A 121 7.58 7.56 -1.60
CA LEU A 121 6.55 7.42 -2.62
C LEU A 121 5.53 6.33 -2.24
N ASN A 122 5.99 5.21 -1.67
CA ASN A 122 5.12 4.16 -1.18
C ASN A 122 4.24 4.64 -0.01
N LEU A 123 4.81 5.38 0.95
CA LEU A 123 4.02 5.97 2.03
C LEU A 123 2.99 6.98 1.52
N ALA A 124 3.37 7.86 0.59
CA ALA A 124 2.45 8.80 -0.05
C ALA A 124 1.32 8.08 -0.80
N THR A 125 1.64 6.99 -1.51
CA THR A 125 0.65 6.16 -2.21
C THR A 125 -0.30 5.48 -1.23
N LEU A 126 0.20 4.96 -0.11
CA LEU A 126 -0.63 4.36 0.95
C LEU A 126 -1.60 5.38 1.56
N LEU A 127 -1.12 6.59 1.85
CA LEU A 127 -1.96 7.69 2.32
C LEU A 127 -3.00 8.10 1.27
N GLY A 128 -2.60 8.15 0.00
CA GLY A 128 -3.50 8.43 -1.12
C GLY A 128 -4.63 7.41 -1.25
N LEU A 129 -4.33 6.12 -1.10
CA LEU A 129 -5.33 5.05 -1.08
C LEU A 129 -6.32 5.23 0.09
N LEU A 130 -5.82 5.53 1.29
CA LEU A 130 -6.67 5.82 2.44
C LEU A 130 -7.56 7.04 2.22
N ILE A 131 -7.02 8.13 1.68
CA ILE A 131 -7.79 9.34 1.33
C ILE A 131 -8.86 8.98 0.32
N LEU A 132 -8.51 8.27 -0.76
CA LEU A 132 -9.47 7.89 -1.80
C LEU A 132 -10.64 7.08 -1.23
N MET A 133 -10.37 6.10 -0.37
CA MET A 133 -11.42 5.30 0.28
C MET A 133 -12.41 6.15 1.10
N TRP A 134 -11.95 7.23 1.74
CA TRP A 134 -12.79 8.06 2.60
C TRP A 134 -13.54 9.16 1.83
N PHE A 135 -12.95 9.69 0.76
CA PHE A 135 -13.52 10.79 0.00
C PHE A 135 -14.34 10.37 -1.21
N ASP A 136 -14.15 9.17 -1.76
CA ASP A 136 -14.80 8.78 -3.01
C ASP A 136 -16.29 8.44 -2.80
N ARG A 137 -17.19 9.33 -3.25
CA ARG A 137 -18.66 9.28 -3.01
C ARG A 137 -19.45 8.49 -4.07
N ARG A 138 -18.78 7.81 -5.01
CA ARG A 138 -19.40 7.31 -6.25
C ARG A 138 -20.41 6.17 -6.05
N GLU A 139 -20.21 5.29 -5.06
CA GLU A 139 -21.09 4.14 -4.82
C GLU A 139 -22.53 4.53 -4.40
N MET A 140 -22.80 5.79 -4.02
CA MET A 140 -24.15 6.26 -3.68
C MET A 140 -25.06 6.52 -4.91
N LEU A 141 -24.49 6.61 -6.12
CA LEU A 141 -25.24 6.98 -7.32
C LEU A 141 -25.77 5.78 -8.12
N ASP A 142 -25.28 4.57 -7.84
CA ASP A 142 -25.64 3.34 -8.58
C ASP A 142 -26.76 2.53 -7.92
N VAL A 143 -27.35 3.01 -6.82
CA VAL A 143 -28.56 2.41 -6.25
C VAL A 143 -29.77 2.95 -7.02
N PRO A 144 -30.45 2.15 -7.87
CA PRO A 144 -31.65 2.61 -8.55
C PRO A 144 -32.69 3.03 -7.49
N PRO A 145 -33.47 4.10 -7.73
CA PRO A 145 -34.56 4.45 -6.83
C PRO A 145 -35.44 3.22 -6.65
N ALA A 146 -35.73 2.87 -5.38
CA ALA A 146 -36.63 1.78 -5.07
C ALA A 146 -37.92 2.00 -5.88
N SER A 147 -38.19 1.08 -6.81
CA SER A 147 -39.45 1.04 -7.53
C SER A 147 -40.54 0.74 -6.52
N VAL A 148 -41.17 1.79 -6.00
CA VAL A 148 -42.42 1.74 -5.22
C VAL A 148 -43.58 1.59 -6.19
#